data_AF-A0A0A1ZID0-F1
#
_entry.id   AF-A0A0A1ZID0-F1
#
_cell.length_a   1.000
_cell.length_b   1.000
_cell.length_c   1.000
_cell.angle_alpha   90.00
_cell.angle_beta   90.00
_cell.angle_gamma   90.00
#
_symmetry.space_group_name_H-M   'P 1'
#
loop_
_entity.id
_entity.type
_entity.pdbx_description
1 polymer ?
#
loop_
_entity_poly.entity_id
_entity_poly.type
_entity_poly.pdbx_seq_one_letter_code
_entity_poly.pdbx_strand_id
1 'polypeptide(L)'
;MTDLQIPSLNMNSNKYIFKKKLSLRRKSKKRLFIEAAFMFILSLFLIYINYLIPNKNLLLQNLPNNFNKSFLLIIDLFSNIYEIFLVILIFILALITLILLIGSFYRLFRITKKREKQVNYK
;
A
#
# COMPACT_ATOMS: atom_id res chain seq x y z
N MET A 1 38.91 -31.68 -41.56
CA MET A 1 38.45 -31.45 -40.17
C MET A 1 39.47 -30.53 -39.54
N THR A 2 39.07 -29.28 -39.27
CA THR A 2 39.90 -28.28 -38.61
C THR A 2 39.29 -28.03 -37.24
N ASP A 3 40.01 -28.43 -36.19
CA ASP A 3 39.59 -28.20 -34.82
C ASP A 3 39.62 -26.68 -34.54
N LEU A 4 38.47 -26.13 -34.19
CA LEU A 4 38.32 -24.75 -33.73
C LEU A 4 39.14 -24.59 -32.44
N GLN A 5 40.27 -23.89 -32.51
CA GLN A 5 41.03 -23.46 -31.33
C GLN A 5 40.23 -22.40 -30.58
N ILE A 6 39.43 -22.83 -29.62
CA ILE A 6 38.70 -21.93 -28.71
C ILE A 6 39.73 -21.37 -27.72
N PRO A 7 39.91 -20.03 -27.63
CA PRO A 7 40.80 -19.44 -26.65
C PRO A 7 40.30 -19.74 -25.23
N SER A 8 41.24 -19.96 -24.31
CA SER A 8 40.97 -20.40 -22.92
C SER A 8 39.87 -19.55 -22.28
N LEU A 9 38.69 -20.15 -22.12
CA LEU A 9 37.53 -19.51 -21.50
C LEU A 9 37.92 -19.20 -20.04
N ASN A 10 37.98 -17.93 -19.67
CA ASN A 10 38.31 -17.50 -18.31
C ASN A 10 37.38 -18.21 -17.29
N MET A 11 37.95 -19.15 -16.53
CA MET A 11 37.26 -20.06 -15.61
C MET A 11 36.79 -19.38 -14.31
N ASN A 12 36.73 -18.05 -14.26
CA ASN A 12 36.19 -17.31 -13.12
C ASN A 12 34.66 -17.50 -13.00
N SER A 13 34.27 -18.62 -12.37
CA SER A 13 32.89 -18.99 -12.05
C SER A 13 32.18 -17.99 -11.12
N ASN A 14 32.94 -17.13 -10.43
CA ASN A 14 32.42 -16.09 -9.54
C ASN A 14 31.94 -14.83 -10.28
N LYS A 15 32.15 -14.70 -11.60
CA LYS A 15 31.74 -13.50 -12.37
C LYS A 15 30.22 -13.37 -12.52
N TYR A 16 29.47 -14.44 -12.32
CA TYR A 16 28.02 -14.47 -12.52
C TYR A 16 27.31 -14.97 -11.27
N ILE A 17 26.58 -14.06 -10.60
CA ILE A 17 25.79 -14.30 -9.38
C ILE A 17 24.81 -15.47 -9.55
N PHE A 18 24.36 -15.73 -10.78
CA PHE A 18 23.39 -16.78 -11.10
C PHE A 18 24.02 -18.13 -11.47
N LYS A 19 25.33 -18.21 -11.74
CA LYS A 19 25.99 -19.48 -12.15
C LYS A 19 26.05 -20.52 -11.01
N LYS A 20 25.92 -20.09 -9.75
CA LYS A 20 25.92 -20.96 -8.56
C LYS A 20 24.53 -21.24 -7.96
N LYS A 21 23.46 -20.55 -8.38
CA LYS A 21 22.18 -20.54 -7.62
C LYS A 21 21.16 -21.61 -8.03
N LEU A 22 21.33 -22.24 -9.19
CA LEU A 22 20.48 -23.34 -9.65
C LEU A 22 21.34 -24.60 -9.80
N SER A 23 21.86 -25.13 -8.70
CA SER A 23 22.36 -26.49 -8.74
C SER A 23 21.17 -27.38 -9.08
N LEU A 24 21.15 -27.98 -10.28
CA LEU A 24 20.24 -29.06 -10.71
C LEU A 24 20.49 -30.35 -9.88
N ARG A 25 20.72 -30.19 -8.58
CA ARG A 25 21.00 -31.29 -7.67
C ARG A 25 19.69 -31.98 -7.40
N ARG A 26 19.54 -33.16 -8.00
CA ARG A 26 18.39 -34.04 -7.83
C ARG A 26 18.09 -34.20 -6.34
N LYS A 27 16.87 -33.89 -5.93
CA LYS A 27 16.41 -34.16 -4.55
C LYS A 27 16.52 -35.66 -4.29
N SER A 28 16.95 -36.03 -3.08
CA SER A 28 17.01 -37.43 -2.68
C SER A 28 15.60 -38.01 -2.61
N LYS A 29 15.46 -39.31 -2.91
CA LYS A 29 14.18 -40.03 -2.81
C LYS A 29 13.52 -39.86 -1.44
N LYS A 30 14.32 -39.88 -0.36
CA LYS A 30 13.86 -39.66 1.02
C LYS A 30 13.19 -38.29 1.22
N ARG A 31 13.80 -37.22 0.67
CA ARG A 31 13.27 -35.86 0.80
C ARG A 31 11.95 -35.70 0.04
N LEU A 32 11.87 -36.26 -1.17
CA LEU A 32 10.63 -36.28 -1.95
C LEU A 32 9.51 -37.03 -1.21
N PHE A 33 9.84 -38.14 -0.55
CA PHE A 33 8.87 -38.91 0.22
C PHE A 33 8.35 -38.14 1.44
N ILE A 34 9.22 -37.46 2.19
CA ILE A 34 8.81 -36.62 3.33
C ILE A 34 7.92 -35.46 2.86
N GLU A 35 8.29 -34.78 1.78
CA GLU A 35 7.48 -33.70 1.20
C GLU A 35 6.09 -34.21 0.78
N ALA A 36 6.00 -35.39 0.17
CA ALA A 36 4.73 -36.01 -0.21
C ALA A 36 3.87 -36.42 1.01
N ALA A 37 4.47 -37.05 2.02
CA ALA A 37 3.78 -37.42 3.25
C ALA A 37 3.23 -36.19 3.99
N PHE A 38 4.00 -35.10 4.03
CA PHE A 38 3.56 -33.85 4.62
C PHE A 38 2.35 -33.28 3.87
N MET A 39 2.41 -33.18 2.53
CA MET A 39 1.25 -32.73 1.73
C MET A 39 0.01 -33.60 1.94
N PHE A 40 0.19 -34.92 2.08
CA PHE A 40 -0.90 -35.85 2.31
C PHE A 40 -1.55 -35.69 3.69
N ILE A 41 -0.75 -35.53 4.74
CA ILE A 41 -1.27 -35.27 6.09
C ILE A 41 -2.01 -33.93 6.11
N LEU A 42 -1.46 -32.91 5.45
CA LEU A 42 -2.04 -31.58 5.39
C LEU A 42 -3.36 -31.56 4.61
N SER A 43 -3.48 -32.37 3.55
CA SER A 43 -4.74 -32.51 2.83
C SER A 43 -5.82 -33.22 3.66
N LEU A 44 -5.46 -34.29 4.38
CA LEU A 44 -6.38 -34.95 5.33
C LEU A 44 -6.81 -34.01 6.44
N PHE A 45 -5.89 -33.19 6.96
CA PHE A 45 -6.19 -32.18 7.96
C PHE A 45 -7.18 -31.12 7.45
N LEU A 46 -7.00 -30.63 6.22
CA LEU A 46 -7.94 -29.69 5.59
C LEU A 46 -9.33 -30.31 5.37
N ILE A 47 -9.40 -31.58 4.96
CA ILE A 47 -10.67 -32.31 4.83
C ILE A 47 -11.35 -32.41 6.20
N TYR A 48 -10.59 -32.72 7.25
CA TYR A 48 -11.12 -32.82 8.61
C TYR A 48 -11.66 -31.47 9.13
N ILE A 49 -10.92 -30.39 8.97
CA ILE A 49 -11.40 -29.04 9.30
C ILE A 49 -12.68 -28.73 8.53
N ASN A 50 -12.70 -28.98 7.22
CA ASN A 50 -13.89 -28.75 6.42
C ASN A 50 -15.06 -29.61 6.89
N TYR A 51 -14.86 -30.86 7.26
CA TYR A 51 -15.91 -31.74 7.78
C TYR A 51 -16.52 -31.20 9.08
N LEU A 52 -15.70 -30.64 9.97
CA LEU A 52 -16.15 -30.09 11.26
C LEU A 52 -17.08 -28.88 11.14
N ILE A 53 -17.10 -28.16 10.00
CA ILE A 53 -17.94 -26.96 9.83
C ILE A 53 -19.42 -27.40 9.71
N PRO A 54 -20.28 -27.07 10.69
CA PRO A 54 -21.71 -27.38 10.60
C PRO A 54 -22.43 -26.42 9.65
N ASN A 55 -23.58 -26.82 9.12
CA ASN A 55 -24.52 -25.95 8.37
C ASN A 55 -23.89 -25.16 7.20
N LYS A 56 -23.02 -25.81 6.43
CA LYS A 56 -22.28 -25.21 5.29
C LYS A 56 -23.19 -24.50 4.28
N ASN A 57 -24.34 -25.10 3.96
CA ASN A 57 -25.27 -24.54 2.97
C ASN A 57 -25.84 -23.19 3.44
N LEU A 58 -26.18 -23.09 4.73
CA LEU A 58 -26.71 -21.86 5.31
C LEU A 58 -25.63 -20.77 5.40
N LEU A 59 -24.39 -21.16 5.70
CA LEU A 59 -23.23 -20.25 5.68
C LEU A 59 -22.99 -19.68 4.28
N LEU A 60 -23.01 -20.52 3.24
CA LEU A 60 -22.80 -20.09 1.85
C LEU A 60 -23.95 -19.21 1.34
N GLN A 61 -25.19 -19.49 1.74
CA GLN A 61 -26.35 -18.70 1.32
C GLN A 61 -26.35 -17.29 1.93
N ASN A 62 -25.91 -17.15 3.19
CA ASN A 62 -25.84 -15.85 3.87
C ASN A 62 -24.62 -15.01 3.49
N LEU A 63 -23.61 -15.65 2.88
CA LEU A 63 -22.36 -15.03 2.47
C LEU A 63 -22.57 -13.78 1.60
N PRO A 64 -23.29 -13.81 0.46
CA PRO A 64 -23.49 -12.61 -0.37
C PRO A 64 -24.21 -11.48 0.37
N ASN A 65 -25.20 -11.80 1.20
CA ASN A 65 -25.96 -10.79 1.94
C ASN A 65 -25.08 -10.10 3.01
N ASN A 66 -24.26 -10.88 3.72
CA ASN A 66 -23.33 -10.34 4.70
C ASN A 66 -22.21 -9.52 4.04
N PHE A 67 -21.71 -9.95 2.88
CA PHE A 67 -20.76 -9.17 2.09
C PHE A 67 -21.36 -7.82 1.70
N ASN A 68 -22.58 -7.79 1.16
CA ASN A 68 -23.25 -6.54 0.79
C ASN A 68 -23.42 -5.59 1.99
N LYS A 69 -23.84 -6.11 3.14
CA LYS A 69 -23.93 -5.31 4.37
C LYS A 69 -22.57 -4.76 4.81
N SER A 70 -21.53 -5.59 4.75
CA SER A 70 -20.17 -5.16 5.08
C SER A 70 -19.66 -4.05 4.15
N PHE A 71 -19.95 -4.15 2.84
CA PHE A 71 -19.60 -3.10 1.87
C PHE A 71 -20.36 -1.81 2.14
N LEU A 72 -21.64 -1.88 2.49
CA LEU A 72 -22.44 -0.72 2.83
C LEU A 72 -21.86 0.02 4.05
N LEU A 73 -21.52 -0.72 5.12
CA LEU A 73 -20.88 -0.13 6.30
C LEU A 73 -19.51 0.50 5.99
N ILE A 74 -18.75 -0.08 5.06
CA ILE A 74 -17.47 0.49 4.61
C ILE A 74 -17.72 1.83 3.89
N ILE A 75 -18.72 1.89 3.01
CA ILE A 75 -19.09 3.12 2.31
C ILE A 75 -19.51 4.21 3.31
N ASP A 76 -20.34 3.85 4.29
CA ASP A 76 -20.78 4.77 5.34
C ASP A 76 -19.59 5.29 6.17
N LEU A 77 -18.63 4.42 6.49
CA LEU A 77 -17.39 4.83 7.16
C LEU A 77 -16.60 5.86 6.34
N PHE A 78 -16.45 5.65 5.03
CA PHE A 78 -15.78 6.61 4.16
C PHE A 78 -16.54 7.95 4.08
N SER A 79 -17.88 7.92 4.04
CA SER A 79 -18.69 9.13 4.06
C SER A 79 -18.46 9.94 5.35
N ASN A 80 -18.50 9.27 6.50
CA ASN A 80 -18.28 9.93 7.79
C ASN A 80 -16.86 10.51 7.92
N ILE A 81 -15.85 9.78 7.44
CA ILE A 81 -14.46 10.27 7.42
C ILE A 81 -14.35 11.52 6.53
N TYR A 82 -15.00 11.52 5.36
CA TYR A 82 -15.02 12.67 4.47
C TYR A 82 -15.66 13.91 5.12
N GLU A 83 -16.78 13.74 5.83
CA GLU A 83 -17.43 14.82 6.56
C GLU A 83 -16.51 15.43 7.64
N ILE A 84 -15.80 14.59 8.40
CA ILE A 84 -14.83 15.07 9.39
C ILE A 84 -13.73 15.90 8.73
N PHE A 85 -13.19 15.44 7.59
CA PHE A 85 -12.18 16.19 6.85
C PHE A 85 -12.71 17.54 6.33
N LEU A 86 -13.96 17.60 5.88
CA LEU A 86 -14.59 18.85 5.45
C LEU A 86 -14.67 19.85 6.61
N VAL A 87 -15.08 19.42 7.80
CA VAL A 87 -15.16 20.29 8.97
C VAL A 87 -13.77 20.86 9.33
N ILE A 88 -12.74 20.01 9.31
CA ILE A 88 -11.35 20.44 9.55
C ILE A 88 -10.91 21.46 8.50
N LEU A 89 -11.23 21.23 7.23
CA LEU A 89 -10.87 22.11 6.12
C LEU A 89 -11.55 23.48 6.24
N ILE A 90 -12.84 23.52 6.64
CA ILE A 90 -13.56 24.77 6.91
C ILE A 90 -12.84 25.57 8.00
N PHE A 91 -12.41 24.91 9.09
CA PHE A 91 -11.72 25.58 10.19
C PHE A 91 -10.38 26.17 9.75
N ILE A 92 -9.60 25.43 8.96
CA ILE A 92 -8.32 25.90 8.41
C ILE A 92 -8.54 27.11 7.49
N LEU A 93 -9.54 27.05 6.60
CA LEU A 93 -9.89 28.17 5.72
C LEU A 93 -10.32 29.41 6.53
N ALA A 94 -11.10 29.22 7.59
CA ALA A 94 -11.49 30.32 8.48
C ALA A 94 -10.28 30.99 9.14
N LEU A 95 -9.30 30.22 9.60
CA LEU A 95 -8.06 30.78 10.16
C LEU A 95 -7.24 31.54 9.12
N ILE A 96 -7.07 30.98 7.92
CA ILE A 96 -6.33 31.61 6.83
C ILE A 96 -6.99 32.94 6.43
N THR A 97 -8.32 32.94 6.26
CA THR A 97 -9.07 34.16 5.90
C THR A 97 -8.96 35.24 6.97
N LEU A 98 -9.01 34.87 8.26
CA LEU A 98 -8.83 35.81 9.36
C LEU A 98 -7.43 36.45 9.36
N ILE A 99 -6.37 35.65 9.16
CA ILE A 99 -4.99 36.15 9.05
C ILE A 99 -4.86 37.12 7.88
N LEU A 100 -5.38 36.75 6.71
CA LEU A 100 -5.35 37.60 5.50
C LEU A 100 -6.11 38.92 5.72
N LEU A 101 -7.26 38.86 6.39
CA LEU A 101 -8.10 40.02 6.68
C LEU A 101 -7.39 41.00 7.61
N ILE A 102 -6.79 40.52 8.71
CA ILE A 102 -6.00 41.35 9.63
C ILE A 102 -4.80 41.98 8.90
N GLY A 103 -4.07 41.20 8.11
CA GLY A 103 -2.95 41.71 7.31
C GLY A 103 -3.36 42.79 6.31
N SER A 104 -4.52 42.62 5.67
CA SER A 104 -5.10 43.62 4.75
C SER A 104 -5.46 44.92 5.48
N PHE A 105 -6.18 44.82 6.62
CA PHE A 105 -6.54 45.98 7.42
C PHE A 105 -5.30 46.74 7.94
N TYR A 106 -4.29 46.02 8.43
CA TYR A 106 -3.03 46.65 8.85
C TYR A 106 -2.40 47.49 7.73
N ARG A 107 -2.40 46.97 6.49
CA ARG A 107 -1.88 47.69 5.33
C ARG A 107 -2.73 48.91 4.98
N LEU A 108 -4.06 48.81 5.02
CA LEU A 108 -4.98 49.94 4.80
C LEU A 108 -4.81 51.04 5.86
N PHE A 109 -4.71 50.68 7.13
CA PHE A 109 -4.43 51.65 8.21
C PHE A 109 -3.07 52.32 8.05
N ARG A 110 -2.06 51.59 7.58
CA ARG A 110 -0.74 52.17 7.28
C ARG A 110 -0.80 53.18 6.12
N ILE A 111 -1.58 52.91 5.09
CA ILE A 111 -1.74 53.82 3.94
C ILE A 111 -2.48 55.10 4.38
N THR A 112 -3.58 54.97 5.11
CA THR A 112 -4.39 56.11 5.57
C THR A 112 -3.67 57.01 6.58
N LYS A 113 -2.80 56.46 7.43
CA LYS A 113 -1.96 57.23 8.37
C LYS A 113 -0.72 57.88 7.73
N LYS A 114 -0.45 57.65 6.45
CA LYS A 114 0.72 58.23 5.78
C LYS A 114 0.49 59.73 5.60
N ARG A 115 1.04 60.55 6.52
CA ARG A 115 1.13 62.01 6.31
C ARG A 115 2.00 62.27 5.09
N GLU A 116 1.44 62.87 4.05
CA GLU A 116 2.22 63.46 2.98
C GLU A 116 3.12 64.53 3.60
N LYS A 117 4.43 64.27 3.70
CA LYS A 117 5.38 65.36 3.89
C LYS A 117 5.30 66.18 2.62
N GLN A 118 4.57 67.29 2.65
CA GLN A 118 4.66 68.29 1.59
C GLN A 118 6.12 68.68 1.46
N VAL A 119 6.75 68.25 0.36
CA VAL A 119 8.08 68.72 -0.01
C VAL A 119 7.87 70.15 -0.49
N ASN A 120 8.06 71.10 0.41
CA ASN A 120 8.11 72.51 0.06
C ASN A 120 9.40 72.72 -0.76
N TYR A 121 9.26 72.75 -2.08
CA TYR A 121 10.31 73.23 -2.95
C TYR A 121 10.41 74.74 -2.73
N LYS A 122 11.49 75.16 -2.05
CA LYS A 122 11.91 76.56 -1.98
C LYS A 122 12.39 77.04 -3.34
#